data_AF-A0A930P8H4-F1
#
_entry.id   AF-A0A930P8H4-F1
#
_cell.length_a   1.000
_cell.length_b   1.000
_cell.length_c   1.000
_cell.angle_alpha   90.00
_cell.angle_beta   90.00
_cell.angle_gamma   90.00
#
_symmetry.space_group_name_H-M   'P 1'
#
loop_
_entity.id
_entity.type
_entity.pdbx_description
1 polymer ?
#
loop_
_entity_poly.entity_id
_entity_poly.type
_entity_poly.pdbx_seq_one_letter_code
_entity_poly.pdbx_strand_id
1 'polypeptide(L)'
;SQDFGRTWSDSVCVARGNEHATNPVRAAFGDPSIVADRTSDNVLLHCVAGKSGYQTATRQNPQHAVFFHSKDGGKTWDNGIELTEMIHGLYDGTLPNGGKPDGIFLTSGKIMQSRYIRKGKFYRLYIAHPIRQKGVDICGTFVIYSDDFGYTWHTLGNPSVAPSIAQDESKLEELPDGSVLLSCRNVYGGRRFNVFTYTNAKEATGSWGKEVMPENMTAKEVNACNGGILIVPAKRNIDGKQLFVALQSVPLSAKRDSVGFYYKEIARYADYSTAAALGKNWKKGLRVTDESSCYSTMVNMSNHRIGFLYEVRGQNDGYDIEFVSLSLNDITNGEYTILPHVARTQFLKDAALARKGKTQPRNKSNIRKK
;
A
#
# COMPACT_ATOMS: atom_id res chain seq x y z
N SER A 1 -3.98 -0.09 -22.03
CA SER A 1 -4.54 -1.34 -22.55
C SER A 1 -6.06 -1.34 -22.46
N GLN A 2 -6.76 -1.83 -23.49
CA GLN A 2 -8.22 -2.08 -23.50
C GLN A 2 -8.57 -3.58 -23.57
N ASP A 3 -7.58 -4.47 -23.54
CA ASP A 3 -7.73 -5.91 -23.82
C ASP A 3 -6.96 -6.79 -22.81
N PHE A 4 -6.94 -6.35 -21.55
CA PHE A 4 -6.27 -7.04 -20.43
C PHE A 4 -4.75 -7.18 -20.58
N GLY A 5 -4.12 -6.21 -21.24
CA GLY A 5 -2.69 -6.05 -21.35
C GLY A 5 -2.06 -6.82 -22.49
N ARG A 6 -2.87 -7.28 -23.46
CA ARG A 6 -2.38 -7.91 -24.69
C ARG A 6 -1.82 -6.86 -25.64
N THR A 7 -2.46 -5.69 -25.72
CA THR A 7 -1.97 -4.54 -26.48
C THR A 7 -1.98 -3.27 -25.65
N TRP A 8 -1.06 -2.38 -25.97
CA TRP A 8 -0.90 -1.07 -25.34
C TRP A 8 -0.99 0.00 -26.41
N SER A 9 -1.70 1.08 -26.10
CA SER A 9 -1.63 2.31 -26.89
C SER A 9 -0.25 2.95 -26.73
N ASP A 10 0.00 3.99 -27.52
CA ASP A 10 1.14 4.87 -27.30
C ASP A 10 1.14 5.43 -25.86
N SER A 11 2.36 5.72 -25.37
CA SER A 11 2.55 6.29 -24.06
C SER A 11 2.03 7.72 -23.99
N VAL A 12 1.36 8.05 -22.88
CA VAL A 12 0.90 9.41 -22.58
C VAL A 12 1.85 10.01 -21.55
N CYS A 13 2.44 11.16 -21.89
CA CYS A 13 3.29 11.91 -20.97
C CYS A 13 2.41 12.77 -20.05
N VAL A 14 2.27 12.36 -18.78
CA VAL A 14 1.47 13.10 -17.77
C VAL A 14 2.21 14.31 -17.23
N ALA A 15 3.50 14.14 -16.95
CA ALA A 15 4.36 15.21 -16.44
C ALA A 15 5.75 15.11 -17.08
N ARG A 16 6.27 16.24 -17.56
CA ARG A 16 7.61 16.36 -18.14
C ARG A 16 8.44 17.35 -17.34
N GLY A 17 9.58 16.89 -16.84
CA GLY A 17 10.55 17.74 -16.16
C GLY A 17 11.30 18.64 -17.14
N ASN A 18 11.76 19.79 -16.66
CA ASN A 18 12.73 20.65 -17.32
C ASN A 18 13.69 21.20 -16.26
N GLU A 19 14.95 20.77 -16.30
CA GLU A 19 15.98 21.17 -15.31
C GLU A 19 16.19 22.69 -15.20
N HIS A 20 15.88 23.41 -16.27
CA HIS A 20 15.94 24.87 -16.37
C HIS A 20 14.61 25.58 -16.11
N ALA A 21 13.58 24.87 -15.64
CA ALA A 21 12.28 25.47 -15.33
C ALA A 21 12.42 26.58 -14.26
N THR A 22 11.75 27.71 -14.50
CA THR A 22 11.70 28.84 -13.55
C THR A 22 11.01 28.43 -12.24
N ASN A 23 9.97 27.61 -12.32
CA ASN A 23 9.38 26.99 -11.13
C ASN A 23 10.15 25.70 -10.79
N PRO A 24 10.86 25.64 -9.65
CA PRO A 24 11.69 24.49 -9.30
C PRO A 24 10.90 23.18 -9.15
N VAL A 25 9.59 23.25 -8.82
CA VAL A 25 8.71 22.06 -8.75
C VAL A 25 8.67 21.33 -10.10
N ARG A 26 8.81 22.05 -11.22
CA ARG A 26 8.76 21.48 -12.57
C ARG A 26 10.11 20.94 -13.06
N ALA A 27 11.14 20.92 -12.22
CA ALA A 27 12.47 20.49 -12.62
C ALA A 27 12.52 19.01 -13.05
N ALA A 28 11.90 18.15 -12.25
CA ALA A 28 11.83 16.71 -12.48
C ALA A 28 10.56 16.14 -11.86
N PHE A 29 10.14 14.97 -12.34
CA PHE A 29 9.02 14.19 -11.80
C PHE A 29 9.42 12.72 -11.75
N GLY A 30 9.06 12.02 -10.68
CA GLY A 30 9.41 10.61 -10.49
C GLY A 30 8.49 9.90 -9.49
N ASP A 31 8.83 8.64 -9.19
CA ASP A 31 8.15 7.78 -8.22
C ASP A 31 6.61 7.85 -8.25
N PRO A 32 5.98 7.62 -9.41
CA PRO A 32 4.55 7.83 -9.55
C PRO A 32 3.75 6.81 -8.75
N SER A 33 2.60 7.22 -8.22
CA SER A 33 1.55 6.30 -7.77
C SER A 33 0.20 6.67 -8.35
N ILE A 34 -0.64 5.67 -8.64
CA ILE A 34 -1.86 5.87 -9.43
C ILE A 34 -3.07 5.11 -8.87
N VAL A 35 -4.26 5.67 -9.06
CA VAL A 35 -5.56 5.01 -8.86
C VAL A 35 -6.57 5.49 -9.90
N ALA A 36 -7.34 4.55 -10.46
CA ALA A 36 -8.54 4.86 -11.22
C ALA A 36 -9.77 4.67 -10.33
N ASP A 37 -10.71 5.61 -10.37
CA ASP A 37 -11.96 5.50 -9.62
C ASP A 37 -12.77 4.33 -10.16
N ARG A 38 -13.24 3.46 -9.27
CA ARG A 38 -14.04 2.31 -9.68
C ARG A 38 -15.47 2.63 -10.11
N THR A 39 -15.92 3.88 -9.94
CA THR A 39 -17.30 4.32 -10.25
C THR A 39 -17.39 5.41 -11.31
N SER A 40 -16.27 5.85 -11.88
CA SER A 40 -16.22 6.92 -12.87
C SER A 40 -14.91 6.89 -13.65
N ASP A 41 -14.78 7.73 -14.67
CA ASP A 41 -13.56 7.85 -15.47
C ASP A 41 -12.48 8.71 -14.80
N ASN A 42 -12.64 9.05 -13.52
CA ASN A 42 -11.65 9.83 -12.80
C ASN A 42 -10.40 8.98 -12.53
N VAL A 43 -9.21 9.54 -12.76
CA VAL A 43 -7.92 8.93 -12.42
C VAL A 43 -7.10 9.96 -11.65
N LEU A 44 -6.48 9.52 -10.56
CA LEU A 44 -5.54 10.31 -9.78
C LEU A 44 -4.14 9.70 -9.93
N LEU A 45 -3.18 10.55 -10.26
CA LEU A 45 -1.75 10.20 -10.29
C LEU A 45 -0.99 11.16 -9.39
N HIS A 46 -0.20 10.62 -8.47
CA HIS A 46 0.77 11.34 -7.68
C HIS A 46 2.17 11.15 -8.28
N CYS A 47 3.02 12.18 -8.26
CA CYS A 47 4.46 12.09 -8.45
C CYS A 47 5.20 12.87 -7.38
N VAL A 48 6.42 12.41 -7.06
CA VAL A 48 7.40 13.32 -6.45
C VAL A 48 7.93 14.29 -7.50
N ALA A 49 8.27 15.52 -7.10
CA ALA A 49 8.75 16.54 -8.02
C ALA A 49 9.83 17.45 -7.42
N GLY A 50 10.49 18.20 -8.30
CA GLY A 50 11.51 19.19 -7.96
C GLY A 50 12.95 18.69 -7.99
N LYS A 51 13.87 19.46 -7.39
CA LYS A 51 15.32 19.21 -7.44
C LYS A 51 15.86 18.42 -6.24
N SER A 52 15.06 18.26 -5.19
CA SER A 52 15.49 17.63 -3.95
C SER A 52 14.97 16.22 -3.81
N GLY A 53 15.88 15.28 -3.59
CA GLY A 53 15.55 13.92 -3.17
C GLY A 53 15.19 13.86 -1.69
N TYR A 54 14.40 12.85 -1.31
CA TYR A 54 13.91 12.59 0.05
C TYR A 54 14.99 12.71 1.15
N GLN A 55 16.19 12.17 0.87
CA GLN A 55 17.32 12.10 1.80
C GLN A 55 17.85 13.48 2.20
N THR A 56 17.73 14.46 1.32
CA THR A 56 18.21 15.84 1.51
C THR A 56 17.10 16.87 1.66
N ALA A 57 15.86 16.50 1.34
CA ALA A 57 14.70 17.38 1.34
C ALA A 57 14.48 18.04 2.70
N THR A 58 14.24 19.34 2.75
CA THR A 58 13.81 20.04 3.97
C THR A 58 12.46 20.69 3.69
N ARG A 59 11.77 21.21 4.72
CA ARG A 59 10.52 21.92 4.47
C ARG A 59 10.68 23.15 3.57
N GLN A 60 11.84 23.83 3.63
CA GLN A 60 12.14 24.99 2.78
C GLN A 60 12.64 24.60 1.38
N ASN A 61 13.14 23.37 1.22
CA ASN A 61 13.59 22.82 -0.06
C ASN A 61 13.13 21.37 -0.17
N PRO A 62 11.81 21.14 -0.37
CA PRO A 62 11.23 19.82 -0.21
C PRO A 62 11.37 18.97 -1.47
N GLN A 63 11.24 17.66 -1.29
CA GLN A 63 10.76 16.79 -2.36
C GLN A 63 9.25 17.03 -2.46
N HIS A 64 8.79 17.58 -3.58
CA HIS A 64 7.40 18.01 -3.72
C HIS A 64 6.47 16.82 -3.97
N ALA A 65 5.25 16.87 -3.45
CA ALA A 65 4.15 15.95 -3.76
C ALA A 65 3.15 16.64 -4.70
N VAL A 66 3.06 16.17 -5.95
CA VAL A 66 2.19 16.75 -6.99
C VAL A 66 1.16 15.72 -7.45
N PHE A 67 -0.11 16.13 -7.51
CA PHE A 67 -1.26 15.30 -7.85
C PHE A 67 -1.92 15.77 -9.13
N PHE A 68 -1.97 14.89 -10.12
CA PHE A 68 -2.59 15.10 -11.43
C PHE A 68 -3.92 14.37 -11.50
N HIS A 69 -4.92 15.03 -12.08
CA HIS A 69 -6.24 14.44 -12.28
C HIS A 69 -6.56 14.29 -13.76
N SER A 70 -7.15 13.15 -14.09
CA SER A 70 -7.83 12.91 -15.35
C SER A 70 -9.31 12.66 -15.08
N LYS A 71 -10.17 13.05 -16.02
CA LYS A 71 -11.63 12.84 -15.98
C LYS A 71 -12.14 11.97 -17.13
N ASP A 72 -11.23 11.43 -17.95
CA ASP A 72 -11.54 10.73 -19.20
C ASP A 72 -10.80 9.39 -19.31
N GLY A 73 -10.52 8.76 -18.17
CA GLY A 73 -9.88 7.45 -18.07
C GLY A 73 -8.37 7.49 -18.30
N GLY A 74 -7.73 8.63 -18.05
CA GLY A 74 -6.29 8.81 -18.18
C GLY A 74 -5.81 9.27 -19.57
N LYS A 75 -6.71 9.75 -20.44
CA LYS A 75 -6.35 10.24 -21.78
C LYS A 75 -5.80 11.65 -21.73
N THR A 76 -6.43 12.53 -20.95
CA THR A 76 -5.95 13.89 -20.70
C THR A 76 -5.81 14.15 -19.20
N TRP A 77 -4.92 15.06 -18.84
CA TRP A 77 -4.52 15.35 -17.46
C TRP A 77 -4.50 16.85 -17.22
N ASP A 78 -4.81 17.27 -15.99
CA ASP A 78 -4.63 18.64 -15.54
C ASP A 78 -3.14 19.01 -15.38
N ASN A 79 -2.87 20.25 -14.96
CA ASN A 79 -1.49 20.71 -14.76
C ASN A 79 -0.87 20.20 -13.44
N GLY A 80 -1.59 19.43 -12.63
CA GLY A 80 -1.15 18.99 -11.32
C GLY A 80 -1.31 20.04 -10.22
N ILE A 81 -1.70 19.58 -9.04
CA ILE A 81 -1.84 20.36 -7.80
C ILE A 81 -0.72 19.93 -6.85
N GLU A 82 0.05 20.90 -6.38
CA GLU A 82 1.13 20.69 -5.42
C GLU A 82 0.55 20.75 -3.99
N LEU A 83 0.73 19.69 -3.19
CA LEU A 83 0.13 19.52 -1.86
C LEU A 83 1.17 19.26 -0.75
N THR A 84 2.44 19.56 -0.99
CA THR A 84 3.55 19.24 -0.08
C THR A 84 3.36 19.88 1.28
N GLU A 85 3.03 21.17 1.33
CA GLU A 85 2.87 21.89 2.60
C GLU A 85 1.65 21.40 3.38
N MET A 86 0.54 21.07 2.69
CA MET A 86 -0.63 20.45 3.32
C MET A 86 -0.23 19.14 4.01
N ILE A 87 0.51 18.27 3.31
CA ILE A 87 0.91 16.97 3.84
C ILE A 87 1.93 17.13 4.97
N HIS A 88 2.87 18.07 4.89
CA HIS A 88 3.78 18.37 6.01
C HIS A 88 3.01 18.87 7.24
N GLY A 89 2.03 19.76 7.05
CA GLY A 89 1.20 20.32 8.11
C GLY A 89 0.41 19.29 8.91
N LEU A 90 0.13 18.11 8.33
CA LEU A 90 -0.56 17.01 9.02
C LEU A 90 0.18 16.47 10.26
N TYR A 91 1.48 16.75 10.37
CA TYR A 91 2.37 16.15 11.37
C TYR A 91 2.96 17.16 12.36
N ASP A 92 2.68 18.46 12.20
CA ASP A 92 3.32 19.51 12.98
C ASP A 92 3.04 19.36 14.49
N GLY A 93 4.10 19.11 15.26
CA GLY A 93 4.04 18.94 16.71
C GLY A 93 3.43 17.62 17.16
N THR A 94 3.12 16.71 16.24
CA THR A 94 2.39 15.46 16.55
C THR A 94 3.18 14.19 16.26
N LEU A 95 4.39 14.30 15.70
CA LEU A 95 5.28 13.16 15.52
C LEU A 95 5.66 12.51 16.86
N PRO A 96 6.14 11.24 16.90
CA PRO A 96 6.42 10.52 18.15
C PRO A 96 7.35 11.24 19.15
N ASN A 97 8.18 12.15 18.66
CA ASN A 97 9.12 12.96 19.42
C ASN A 97 8.73 14.46 19.51
N GLY A 98 7.50 14.82 19.16
CA GLY A 98 6.99 16.20 19.24
C GLY A 98 7.56 17.17 18.18
N GLY A 99 8.13 16.65 17.09
CA GLY A 99 8.76 17.43 16.02
C GLY A 99 7.86 17.74 14.82
N LYS A 100 8.51 18.13 13.71
CA LYS A 100 7.89 18.36 12.40
C LYS A 100 8.66 17.62 11.31
N PRO A 101 8.01 17.24 10.20
CA PRO A 101 8.66 16.57 9.09
C PRO A 101 9.64 17.51 8.36
N ASP A 102 10.81 16.99 8.00
CA ASP A 102 11.75 17.62 7.06
C ASP A 102 11.62 17.04 5.65
N GLY A 103 11.39 15.73 5.55
CA GLY A 103 11.21 15.04 4.28
C GLY A 103 10.00 14.12 4.31
N ILE A 104 9.25 14.10 3.22
CA ILE A 104 8.07 13.27 3.01
C ILE A 104 8.20 12.60 1.63
N PHE A 105 7.92 11.30 1.56
CA PHE A 105 8.00 10.54 0.31
C PHE A 105 6.75 9.69 0.09
N LEU A 106 5.76 10.21 -0.63
CA LEU A 106 4.57 9.44 -0.98
C LEU A 106 4.94 8.31 -1.94
N THR A 107 4.73 7.08 -1.49
CA THR A 107 5.38 5.92 -2.10
C THR A 107 4.79 5.59 -3.48
N SER A 108 5.66 5.21 -4.40
CA SER A 108 5.32 4.86 -5.79
C SER A 108 4.44 3.60 -5.90
N GLY A 109 3.79 3.40 -7.05
CA GLY A 109 2.99 2.22 -7.36
C GLY A 109 1.48 2.46 -7.31
N LYS A 110 0.75 1.73 -6.44
CA LYS A 110 -0.71 1.78 -6.38
C LYS A 110 -1.18 2.67 -5.23
N ILE A 111 -1.99 3.69 -5.52
CA ILE A 111 -2.82 4.35 -4.51
C ILE A 111 -3.99 3.43 -4.20
N MET A 112 -4.20 3.10 -2.92
CA MET A 112 -5.24 2.13 -2.55
C MET A 112 -6.59 2.82 -2.44
N GLN A 113 -7.60 2.36 -3.20
CA GLN A 113 -8.99 2.77 -3.04
C GLN A 113 -9.75 1.72 -2.21
N SER A 114 -10.48 2.17 -1.19
CA SER A 114 -11.37 1.32 -0.41
C SER A 114 -12.42 0.65 -1.29
N ARG A 115 -12.72 -0.62 -1.00
CA ARG A 115 -13.87 -1.32 -1.59
C ARG A 115 -15.15 -1.11 -0.79
N TYR A 116 -15.05 -0.67 0.47
CA TYR A 116 -16.15 -0.71 1.44
C TYR A 116 -16.52 0.63 2.07
N ILE A 117 -15.63 1.62 2.02
CA ILE A 117 -15.78 2.92 2.65
C ILE A 117 -15.94 3.96 1.55
N ARG A 118 -17.16 4.46 1.42
CA ARG A 118 -17.53 5.52 0.48
C ARG A 118 -17.97 6.76 1.25
N LYS A 119 -17.43 7.92 0.88
CA LYS A 119 -17.76 9.22 1.48
C LYS A 119 -18.17 10.17 0.37
N GLY A 120 -19.46 10.49 0.31
CA GLY A 120 -20.01 11.26 -0.81
C GLY A 120 -19.84 10.51 -2.14
N LYS A 121 -19.21 11.16 -3.12
CA LYS A 121 -19.06 10.61 -4.48
C LYS A 121 -18.01 9.51 -4.56
N PHE A 122 -16.95 9.59 -3.76
CA PHE A 122 -15.75 8.78 -3.91
C PHE A 122 -15.60 7.72 -2.81
N TYR A 123 -14.88 6.66 -3.14
CA TYR A 123 -14.35 5.73 -2.15
C TYR A 123 -13.07 6.29 -1.55
N ARG A 124 -12.86 6.07 -0.26
CA ARG A 124 -11.69 6.57 0.46
C ARG A 124 -10.40 6.06 -0.19
N LEU A 125 -9.46 6.97 -0.44
CA LEU A 125 -8.11 6.67 -0.93
C LEU A 125 -7.12 6.62 0.22
N TYR A 126 -6.02 5.88 0.06
CA TYR A 126 -4.95 5.80 1.04
C TYR A 126 -3.58 5.74 0.39
N ILE A 127 -2.62 6.42 1.01
CA ILE A 127 -1.20 6.41 0.63
C ILE A 127 -0.36 6.24 1.90
N ALA A 128 0.63 5.35 1.83
CA ALA A 128 1.64 5.20 2.87
C ALA A 128 2.91 5.98 2.47
N HIS A 129 3.60 6.56 3.43
CA HIS A 129 4.81 7.34 3.20
C HIS A 129 5.74 7.35 4.42
N PRO A 130 7.07 7.23 4.24
CA PRO A 130 8.01 7.49 5.31
C PRO A 130 8.20 8.99 5.53
N ILE A 131 8.37 9.35 6.79
CA ILE A 131 8.75 10.70 7.22
C ILE A 131 10.22 10.69 7.63
N ARG A 132 10.93 11.74 7.27
CA ARG A 132 12.27 12.04 7.78
C ARG A 132 12.20 13.28 8.65
N GLN A 133 12.91 13.24 9.77
CA GLN A 133 13.15 14.41 10.62
C GLN A 133 14.65 14.52 10.89
N LYS A 134 15.20 15.72 10.78
CA LYS A 134 16.61 16.03 11.01
C LYS A 134 16.97 15.69 12.45
N GLY A 135 18.09 14.97 12.62
CA GLY A 135 18.56 14.53 13.93
C GLY A 135 17.77 13.35 14.54
N VAL A 136 16.85 12.75 13.78
CA VAL A 136 16.10 11.56 14.18
C VAL A 136 16.48 10.42 13.25
N ASP A 137 16.97 9.33 13.81
CA ASP A 137 17.40 8.16 13.04
C ASP A 137 16.20 7.51 12.33
N ILE A 138 15.18 7.10 13.10
CA ILE A 138 13.96 6.48 12.58
C ILE A 138 12.72 7.25 13.06
N CYS A 139 12.08 7.99 12.15
CA CYS A 139 10.79 8.63 12.43
C CYS A 139 9.61 7.68 12.14
N GLY A 140 9.72 6.91 11.04
CA GLY A 140 8.80 5.84 10.67
C GLY A 140 7.97 6.10 9.42
N THR A 141 7.08 5.17 9.13
CA THR A 141 6.14 5.18 8.00
C THR A 141 4.74 5.42 8.49
N PHE A 142 4.07 6.41 7.89
CA PHE A 142 2.71 6.84 8.22
C PHE A 142 1.78 6.57 7.05
N VAL A 143 0.47 6.73 7.31
CA VAL A 143 -0.57 6.56 6.30
C VAL A 143 -1.48 7.78 6.32
N ILE A 144 -1.78 8.29 5.13
CA ILE A 144 -2.77 9.34 4.91
C ILE A 144 -3.94 8.78 4.12
N TYR A 145 -5.11 9.39 4.27
CA TYR A 145 -6.30 9.08 3.50
C TYR A 145 -6.95 10.33 2.92
N SER A 146 -7.73 10.14 1.86
CA SER A 146 -8.52 11.18 1.22
C SER A 146 -9.94 10.68 0.95
N ASP A 147 -10.93 11.52 1.22
CA ASP A 147 -12.35 11.27 0.98
C ASP A 147 -12.94 12.11 -0.17
N ASP A 148 -12.09 12.90 -0.84
CA ASP A 148 -12.47 13.79 -1.93
C ASP A 148 -11.71 13.50 -3.23
N PHE A 149 -11.11 12.32 -3.34
CA PHE A 149 -10.33 11.87 -4.51
C PHE A 149 -8.98 12.58 -4.69
N GLY A 150 -8.34 12.93 -3.58
CA GLY A 150 -6.94 13.39 -3.54
C GLY A 150 -6.76 14.90 -3.48
N TYR A 151 -7.83 15.70 -3.38
CA TYR A 151 -7.73 17.14 -3.22
C TYR A 151 -7.32 17.54 -1.80
N THR A 152 -7.76 16.78 -0.78
CA THR A 152 -7.31 16.94 0.60
C THR A 152 -6.95 15.60 1.23
N TRP A 153 -6.06 15.65 2.23
CA TRP A 153 -5.51 14.48 2.91
C TRP A 153 -5.55 14.64 4.43
N HIS A 154 -5.66 13.52 5.13
CA HIS A 154 -5.68 13.43 6.59
C HIS A 154 -4.85 12.24 7.08
N THR A 155 -4.34 12.28 8.31
CA THR A 155 -3.64 11.14 8.91
C THR A 155 -4.61 9.99 9.24
N LEU A 156 -4.24 8.77 8.89
CA LEU A 156 -4.96 7.58 9.33
C LEU A 156 -4.36 7.09 10.66
N GLY A 157 -5.06 7.37 11.76
CA GLY A 157 -4.61 7.08 13.12
C GLY A 157 -3.82 8.23 13.75
N ASN A 158 -3.37 8.02 14.99
CA ASN A 158 -2.63 9.03 15.75
C ASN A 158 -1.17 9.11 15.24
N PRO A 159 -0.71 10.25 14.68
CA PRO A 159 0.67 10.43 14.20
C PRO A 159 1.74 10.40 15.31
N SER A 160 1.36 10.44 16.59
CA SER A 160 2.32 10.28 17.70
C SER A 160 2.82 8.84 17.84
N VAL A 161 2.28 7.90 17.07
CA VAL A 161 2.71 6.50 17.02
C VAL A 161 2.87 6.10 15.56
N ALA A 162 4.11 5.86 15.13
CA ALA A 162 4.37 5.41 13.77
C ALA A 162 3.76 4.01 13.52
N PRO A 163 2.96 3.83 12.46
CA PRO A 163 2.49 2.51 12.03
C PRO A 163 3.61 1.49 11.78
N SER A 164 4.79 1.95 11.34
CA SER A 164 5.94 1.08 11.13
C SER A 164 7.26 1.83 11.30
N ILE A 165 8.27 1.15 11.85
CA ILE A 165 9.66 1.64 11.94
C ILE A 165 10.48 1.33 10.68
N ALA A 166 9.91 0.67 9.67
CA ALA A 166 10.68 0.25 8.49
C ALA A 166 11.13 1.42 7.59
N GLN A 167 10.40 2.55 7.63
CA GLN A 167 10.76 3.87 7.08
C GLN A 167 11.12 3.90 5.59
N ASP A 168 10.46 3.07 4.78
CA ASP A 168 10.70 3.05 3.33
C ASP A 168 9.38 2.78 2.59
N GLU A 169 9.48 2.48 1.29
CA GLU A 169 8.38 2.26 0.38
C GLU A 169 7.36 1.25 0.88
N SER A 170 6.09 1.61 0.78
CA SER A 170 5.02 0.92 1.45
C SER A 170 3.84 0.73 0.53
N LYS A 171 2.99 -0.26 0.84
CA LYS A 171 1.75 -0.50 0.13
C LYS A 171 0.63 -0.83 1.10
N LEU A 172 -0.59 -0.51 0.70
CA LEU A 172 -1.79 -0.66 1.50
C LEU A 172 -2.78 -1.56 0.78
N GLU A 173 -3.57 -2.31 1.56
CA GLU A 173 -4.66 -3.12 1.03
C GLU A 173 -5.79 -3.27 2.05
N GLU A 174 -7.01 -3.50 1.59
CA GLU A 174 -8.18 -3.63 2.47
C GLU A 174 -8.43 -5.09 2.87
N LEU A 175 -8.47 -5.36 4.17
CA LEU A 175 -8.82 -6.67 4.72
C LEU A 175 -10.33 -6.94 4.61
N PRO A 176 -10.78 -8.20 4.68
CA PRO A 176 -12.20 -8.55 4.53
C PRO A 176 -13.18 -7.83 5.46
N ASP A 177 -12.74 -7.45 6.67
CA ASP A 177 -13.55 -6.69 7.64
C ASP A 177 -13.55 -5.17 7.41
N GLY A 178 -12.78 -4.69 6.42
CA GLY A 178 -12.57 -3.27 6.13
C GLY A 178 -11.39 -2.64 6.86
N SER A 179 -10.65 -3.38 7.68
CA SER A 179 -9.39 -2.90 8.26
C SER A 179 -8.33 -2.69 7.15
N VAL A 180 -7.34 -1.82 7.40
CA VAL A 180 -6.28 -1.51 6.42
C VAL A 180 -5.00 -2.25 6.80
N LEU A 181 -4.48 -3.05 5.87
CA LEU A 181 -3.16 -3.67 5.96
C LEU A 181 -2.11 -2.70 5.44
N LEU A 182 -1.01 -2.55 6.18
CA LEU A 182 0.23 -1.90 5.74
C LEU A 182 1.30 -2.96 5.52
N SER A 183 1.93 -2.94 4.35
CA SER A 183 3.15 -3.70 4.01
C SER A 183 4.26 -2.72 3.69
N CYS A 184 5.24 -2.61 4.58
CA CYS A 184 6.34 -1.68 4.47
C CYS A 184 7.65 -2.41 4.11
N ARG A 185 8.37 -1.91 3.12
CA ARG A 185 9.77 -2.26 2.85
C ARG A 185 10.60 -1.84 4.06
N ASN A 186 11.30 -2.77 4.68
CA ASN A 186 12.25 -2.44 5.73
C ASN A 186 13.57 -2.00 5.09
N VAL A 187 14.12 -0.86 5.49
CA VAL A 187 15.32 -0.25 4.90
C VAL A 187 16.53 -1.21 4.86
N TYR A 188 16.60 -2.15 5.81
CA TYR A 188 17.66 -3.17 5.89
C TYR A 188 17.29 -4.53 5.26
N GLY A 189 16.22 -4.58 4.47
CA GLY A 189 15.66 -5.80 3.88
C GLY A 189 14.53 -6.40 4.71
N GLY A 190 13.69 -7.17 4.03
CA GLY A 190 12.46 -7.76 4.56
C GLY A 190 11.23 -6.86 4.46
N ARG A 191 10.11 -7.37 4.96
CA ARG A 191 8.83 -6.66 5.05
C ARG A 191 8.40 -6.48 6.49
N ARG A 192 7.76 -5.36 6.81
CA ARG A 192 7.05 -5.15 8.07
C ARG A 192 5.57 -4.93 7.81
N PHE A 193 4.72 -5.68 8.50
CA PHE A 193 3.28 -5.62 8.38
C PHE A 193 2.66 -4.96 9.60
N ASN A 194 1.64 -4.14 9.40
CA ASN A 194 0.75 -3.69 10.46
C ASN A 194 -0.71 -3.65 9.97
N VAL A 195 -1.65 -3.54 10.90
CA VAL A 195 -3.09 -3.48 10.62
C VAL A 195 -3.70 -2.30 11.35
N PHE A 196 -4.37 -1.42 10.61
CA PHE A 196 -5.25 -0.40 11.16
C PHE A 196 -6.66 -0.95 11.30
N THR A 197 -7.18 -0.94 12.54
CA THR A 197 -8.54 -1.39 12.82
C THR A 197 -9.44 -0.19 13.11
N TYR A 198 -10.52 -0.05 12.36
CA TYR A 198 -11.51 0.99 12.59
C TYR A 198 -12.32 0.76 13.87
N THR A 199 -12.41 1.79 14.70
CA THR A 199 -13.49 1.93 15.69
C THR A 199 -14.74 2.49 15.02
N ASN A 200 -14.57 3.49 14.13
CA ASN A 200 -15.62 3.99 13.25
C ASN A 200 -15.06 4.27 11.86
N ALA A 201 -15.42 3.43 10.88
CA ALA A 201 -14.94 3.55 9.51
C ALA A 201 -15.38 4.83 8.81
N LYS A 202 -16.59 5.33 9.11
CA LYS A 202 -17.12 6.55 8.49
C LYS A 202 -16.29 7.78 8.88
N GLU A 203 -15.98 7.89 10.16
CA GLU A 203 -15.19 8.99 10.73
C GLU A 203 -13.67 8.78 10.66
N ALA A 204 -13.22 7.71 9.98
CA ALA A 204 -11.82 7.32 9.88
C ALA A 204 -11.09 7.09 11.22
N THR A 205 -11.83 6.89 12.32
CA THR A 205 -11.23 6.69 13.65
C THR A 205 -10.92 5.21 13.89
N GLY A 206 -9.80 4.97 14.57
CA GLY A 206 -9.27 3.64 14.82
C GLY A 206 -7.84 3.70 15.34
N SER A 207 -7.16 2.56 15.34
CA SER A 207 -5.76 2.50 15.74
C SER A 207 -4.97 1.46 14.94
N TRP A 208 -3.69 1.75 14.78
CA TRP A 208 -2.71 0.78 14.32
C TRP A 208 -2.39 -0.24 15.41
N GLY A 209 -2.14 -1.47 15.00
CA GLY A 209 -1.60 -2.51 15.87
C GLY A 209 -0.11 -2.33 16.14
N LYS A 210 0.50 -3.38 16.69
CA LYS A 210 1.95 -3.52 16.77
C LYS A 210 2.44 -4.25 15.54
N GLU A 211 3.34 -3.64 14.78
CA GLU A 211 3.87 -4.24 13.56
C GLU A 211 4.65 -5.54 13.80
N VAL A 212 4.82 -6.34 12.74
CA VAL A 212 5.62 -7.57 12.75
C VAL A 212 6.42 -7.69 11.47
N MET A 213 7.60 -8.31 11.54
CA MET A 213 8.27 -8.83 10.35
C MET A 213 7.80 -10.28 10.13
N PRO A 214 7.17 -10.64 8.99
CA PRO A 214 6.77 -12.02 8.72
C PRO A 214 7.96 -12.96 8.77
N GLU A 215 7.73 -14.18 9.25
CA GLU A 215 8.77 -15.17 9.56
C GLU A 215 9.64 -15.54 8.35
N ASN A 216 9.09 -15.45 7.14
CA ASN A 216 9.75 -15.81 5.89
C ASN A 216 9.89 -14.67 4.86
N MET A 217 9.76 -13.43 5.33
CA MET A 217 10.06 -12.22 4.55
C MET A 217 11.04 -11.34 5.31
N THR A 218 12.10 -11.96 5.83
CA THR A 218 13.20 -11.26 6.50
C THR A 218 14.22 -10.75 5.49
N ALA A 219 15.22 -9.98 5.95
CA ALA A 219 16.32 -9.51 5.11
C ALA A 219 17.12 -10.63 4.42
N LYS A 220 17.06 -11.87 4.93
CA LYS A 220 17.71 -13.02 4.31
C LYS A 220 16.97 -13.52 3.07
N GLU A 221 15.69 -13.22 2.95
CA GLU A 221 14.79 -13.80 1.95
C GLU A 221 14.28 -12.76 0.97
N VAL A 222 14.22 -11.49 1.39
CA VAL A 222 13.64 -10.39 0.65
C VAL A 222 14.53 -9.15 0.78
N ASN A 223 15.03 -8.64 -0.35
CA ASN A 223 15.78 -7.39 -0.42
C ASN A 223 14.95 -6.16 -0.01
N ALA A 224 15.62 -5.06 0.35
CA ALA A 224 14.99 -3.75 0.50
C ALA A 224 14.54 -3.21 -0.88
N CYS A 225 13.34 -3.61 -1.30
CA CYS A 225 12.79 -3.31 -2.61
C CYS A 225 11.28 -3.02 -2.56
N ASN A 226 10.79 -2.17 -3.47
CA ASN A 226 9.36 -1.93 -3.64
C ASN A 226 8.66 -3.22 -4.11
N GLY A 227 7.36 -3.33 -3.84
CA GLY A 227 6.55 -4.46 -4.29
C GLY A 227 5.12 -4.36 -3.78
N GLY A 228 4.17 -4.93 -4.51
CA GLY A 228 2.74 -4.80 -4.30
C GLY A 228 2.19 -5.70 -3.20
N ILE A 229 1.06 -5.29 -2.62
CA ILE A 229 0.16 -6.16 -1.84
C ILE A 229 -1.23 -6.14 -2.48
N LEU A 230 -1.90 -7.29 -2.51
CA LEU A 230 -3.24 -7.45 -3.07
C LEU A 230 -4.01 -8.50 -2.29
N ILE A 231 -5.30 -8.26 -2.05
CA ILE A 231 -6.21 -9.23 -1.45
C ILE A 231 -7.32 -9.51 -2.45
N VAL A 232 -7.50 -10.78 -2.82
CA VAL A 232 -8.50 -11.21 -3.78
C VAL A 232 -9.50 -12.20 -3.15
N PRO A 233 -10.81 -12.09 -3.48
CA PRO A 233 -11.77 -13.16 -3.22
C PRO A 233 -11.38 -14.41 -4.01
N ALA A 234 -11.42 -15.57 -3.36
CA ALA A 234 -10.93 -16.81 -3.94
C ALA A 234 -11.69 -18.05 -3.43
N LYS A 235 -11.49 -19.15 -4.13
CA LYS A 235 -11.88 -20.50 -3.74
C LYS A 235 -10.62 -21.33 -3.54
N ARG A 236 -10.54 -22.09 -2.45
CA ARG A 236 -9.56 -23.16 -2.32
C ARG A 236 -9.97 -24.32 -3.22
N ASN A 237 -9.05 -24.83 -4.04
CA ASN A 237 -9.40 -25.77 -5.09
C ASN A 237 -9.72 -27.17 -4.57
N ILE A 238 -9.07 -27.61 -3.48
CA ILE A 238 -9.21 -28.98 -2.96
C ILE A 238 -10.59 -29.28 -2.33
N ASP A 239 -11.23 -28.28 -1.71
CA ASP A 239 -12.48 -28.45 -0.96
C ASP A 239 -13.58 -27.47 -1.37
N GLY A 240 -13.29 -26.56 -2.31
CA GLY A 240 -14.24 -25.55 -2.77
C GLY A 240 -14.53 -24.43 -1.76
N LYS A 241 -13.79 -24.33 -0.66
CA LYS A 241 -14.03 -23.33 0.38
C LYS A 241 -13.82 -21.91 -0.17
N GLN A 242 -14.83 -21.05 -0.01
CA GLN A 242 -14.73 -19.63 -0.33
C GLN A 242 -14.00 -18.87 0.78
N LEU A 243 -13.03 -18.04 0.40
CA LEU A 243 -12.13 -17.33 1.29
C LEU A 243 -11.46 -16.15 0.57
N PHE A 244 -10.49 -15.50 1.20
CA PHE A 244 -9.63 -14.50 0.55
C PHE A 244 -8.19 -14.98 0.50
N VAL A 245 -7.43 -14.57 -0.50
CA VAL A 245 -5.98 -14.78 -0.57
C VAL A 245 -5.28 -13.44 -0.62
N ALA A 246 -4.30 -13.25 0.27
CA ALA A 246 -3.37 -12.14 0.23
C ALA A 246 -2.14 -12.52 -0.59
N LEU A 247 -1.67 -11.61 -1.43
CA LEU A 247 -0.49 -11.74 -2.28
C LEU A 247 0.47 -10.59 -1.97
N GLN A 248 1.74 -10.89 -1.80
CA GLN A 248 2.83 -9.92 -1.69
C GLN A 248 3.81 -10.18 -2.83
N SER A 249 3.99 -9.22 -3.72
CA SER A 249 5.04 -9.29 -4.74
C SER A 249 6.32 -8.64 -4.22
N VAL A 250 7.46 -9.31 -4.44
CA VAL A 250 8.81 -8.90 -3.99
C VAL A 250 9.87 -9.69 -4.77
N PRO A 251 11.14 -9.21 -4.82
CA PRO A 251 12.29 -10.08 -5.03
C PRO A 251 12.24 -11.27 -4.05
N LEU A 252 12.43 -12.48 -4.56
CA LEU A 252 12.40 -13.72 -3.75
C LEU A 252 13.78 -14.13 -3.21
N SER A 253 14.70 -13.17 -3.16
CA SER A 253 16.04 -13.28 -2.62
C SER A 253 16.44 -12.02 -1.84
N ALA A 254 17.59 -12.07 -1.15
CA ALA A 254 18.21 -10.90 -0.50
C ALA A 254 18.79 -9.87 -1.50
N LYS A 255 18.67 -10.09 -2.81
CA LYS A 255 19.12 -9.21 -3.89
C LYS A 255 17.93 -8.73 -4.73
N ARG A 256 18.16 -7.75 -5.61
CA ARG A 256 17.17 -7.28 -6.59
C ARG A 256 17.20 -8.17 -7.84
N ASP A 257 16.68 -9.38 -7.65
CA ASP A 257 16.49 -10.40 -8.68
C ASP A 257 15.24 -11.23 -8.36
N SER A 258 14.88 -12.13 -9.28
CA SER A 258 13.94 -13.19 -9.00
C SER A 258 12.56 -12.74 -8.49
N VAL A 259 11.99 -11.66 -9.04
CA VAL A 259 10.70 -11.14 -8.56
C VAL A 259 9.61 -12.21 -8.68
N GLY A 260 8.77 -12.29 -7.67
CA GLY A 260 7.68 -13.24 -7.61
C GLY A 260 6.76 -12.95 -6.44
N PHE A 261 6.12 -14.00 -5.93
CA PHE A 261 5.04 -13.87 -4.96
C PHE A 261 5.31 -14.65 -3.68
N TYR A 262 4.89 -14.06 -2.57
CA TYR A 262 4.40 -14.79 -1.42
C TYR A 262 2.87 -14.72 -1.39
N TYR A 263 2.21 -15.76 -0.91
CA TYR A 263 0.76 -15.79 -0.74
C TYR A 263 0.34 -16.35 0.61
N LYS A 264 -0.84 -15.91 1.10
CA LYS A 264 -1.42 -16.34 2.37
C LYS A 264 -2.93 -16.50 2.23
N GLU A 265 -3.44 -17.60 2.76
CA GLU A 265 -4.87 -17.79 2.94
C GLU A 265 -5.43 -16.93 4.08
N ILE A 266 -6.60 -16.34 3.83
CA ILE A 266 -7.45 -15.65 4.81
C ILE A 266 -8.83 -16.32 4.79
N ALA A 267 -9.01 -17.31 5.65
CA ALA A 267 -10.25 -18.07 5.75
C ALA A 267 -11.18 -17.57 6.87
N ARG A 268 -10.65 -16.82 7.83
CA ARG A 268 -11.39 -16.26 8.97
C ARG A 268 -10.71 -15.00 9.52
N TYR A 269 -11.46 -14.21 10.29
CA TYR A 269 -10.95 -12.97 10.89
C TYR A 269 -9.69 -13.18 11.74
N ALA A 270 -9.59 -14.31 12.44
CA ALA A 270 -8.43 -14.65 13.26
C ALA A 270 -7.11 -14.72 12.48
N ASP A 271 -7.14 -14.92 11.16
CA ASP A 271 -5.94 -15.07 10.33
C ASP A 271 -5.22 -13.73 10.08
N TYR A 272 -5.87 -12.60 10.39
CA TYR A 272 -5.32 -11.24 10.20
C TYR A 272 -5.72 -10.23 11.28
N SER A 273 -6.42 -10.66 12.34
CA SER A 273 -6.96 -9.78 13.40
C SER A 273 -5.91 -8.96 14.15
N THR A 274 -4.64 -9.33 14.01
CA THR A 274 -3.46 -8.58 14.47
C THR A 274 -2.36 -8.72 13.41
N ALA A 275 -1.37 -7.82 13.41
CA ALA A 275 -0.22 -7.95 12.53
C ALA A 275 0.51 -9.29 12.71
N ALA A 276 0.65 -9.76 13.96
CA ALA A 276 1.27 -11.05 14.26
C ALA A 276 0.51 -12.25 13.65
N ALA A 277 -0.83 -12.20 13.60
CA ALA A 277 -1.62 -13.23 12.89
C ALA A 277 -1.45 -13.12 11.38
N LEU A 278 -1.46 -11.89 10.87
CA LEU A 278 -1.25 -11.58 9.46
C LEU A 278 0.13 -12.06 8.97
N GLY A 279 1.18 -11.91 9.77
CA GLY A 279 2.57 -12.28 9.42
C GLY A 279 2.87 -13.78 9.39
N LYS A 280 1.93 -14.64 9.79
CA LYS A 280 2.11 -16.09 9.82
C LYS A 280 1.61 -16.77 8.54
N ASN A 281 2.14 -17.95 8.23
CA ASN A 281 1.64 -18.86 7.20
C ASN A 281 1.64 -18.27 5.77
N TRP A 282 2.58 -17.38 5.47
CA TRP A 282 2.86 -17.01 4.09
C TRP A 282 3.64 -18.15 3.42
N LYS A 283 3.31 -18.45 2.18
CA LYS A 283 3.99 -19.45 1.34
C LYS A 283 4.67 -18.75 0.18
N LYS A 284 5.86 -19.20 -0.20
CA LYS A 284 6.49 -18.77 -1.46
C LYS A 284 5.69 -19.36 -2.63
N GLY A 285 5.29 -18.51 -3.56
CA GLY A 285 4.52 -18.88 -4.75
C GLY A 285 5.37 -18.79 -6.01
N LEU A 286 4.71 -18.48 -7.12
CA LEU A 286 5.35 -18.31 -8.42
C LEU A 286 6.49 -17.29 -8.36
N ARG A 287 7.63 -17.70 -8.91
CA ARG A 287 8.71 -16.81 -9.34
C ARG A 287 8.46 -16.46 -10.80
N VAL A 288 8.43 -15.16 -11.12
CA VAL A 288 8.05 -14.68 -12.46
C VAL A 288 9.25 -14.67 -13.41
N THR A 289 10.44 -14.38 -12.89
CA THR A 289 11.70 -14.37 -13.65
C THR A 289 12.84 -14.88 -12.77
N ASP A 290 13.92 -15.35 -13.39
CA ASP A 290 15.21 -15.66 -12.74
C ASP A 290 16.26 -14.54 -12.94
N GLU A 291 15.90 -13.48 -13.66
CA GLU A 291 16.80 -12.38 -14.02
C GLU A 291 16.89 -11.32 -12.92
N SER A 292 17.75 -10.31 -13.14
CA SER A 292 17.74 -9.09 -12.33
C SER A 292 16.36 -8.43 -12.44
N SER A 293 15.80 -8.04 -11.30
CA SER A 293 14.43 -7.53 -11.23
C SER A 293 14.21 -6.75 -9.95
N CYS A 294 13.38 -5.72 -9.99
CA CYS A 294 13.28 -4.75 -8.91
C CYS A 294 11.82 -4.49 -8.53
N TYR A 295 11.25 -3.33 -8.87
CA TYR A 295 9.94 -2.93 -8.40
C TYR A 295 8.84 -3.75 -9.07
N SER A 296 7.71 -3.87 -8.37
CA SER A 296 6.53 -4.53 -8.92
C SER A 296 5.24 -3.97 -8.35
N THR A 297 4.16 -4.07 -9.12
CA THR A 297 2.79 -3.76 -8.69
C THR A 297 1.81 -4.73 -9.34
N MET A 298 0.61 -4.81 -8.78
CA MET A 298 -0.44 -5.70 -9.28
C MET A 298 -1.84 -5.18 -9.05
N VAL A 299 -2.73 -5.59 -9.94
CA VAL A 299 -4.18 -5.33 -9.87
C VAL A 299 -4.97 -6.60 -10.18
N ASN A 300 -6.13 -6.74 -9.54
CA ASN A 300 -7.12 -7.74 -9.95
C ASN A 300 -7.93 -7.18 -11.13
N MET A 301 -7.84 -7.80 -12.29
CA MET A 301 -8.55 -7.38 -13.50
C MET A 301 -9.97 -7.98 -13.57
N SER A 302 -10.85 -7.37 -14.36
CA SER A 302 -12.25 -7.82 -14.49
C SER A 302 -12.40 -9.19 -15.16
N ASN A 303 -11.39 -9.69 -15.86
CA ASN A 303 -11.34 -11.06 -16.38
C ASN A 303 -10.85 -12.09 -15.33
N HIS A 304 -10.81 -11.73 -14.05
CA HIS A 304 -10.40 -12.59 -12.93
C HIS A 304 -8.95 -13.11 -13.02
N ARG A 305 -8.10 -12.36 -13.72
CA ARG A 305 -6.65 -12.55 -13.72
C ARG A 305 -5.98 -11.39 -12.98
N ILE A 306 -4.77 -11.63 -12.52
CA ILE A 306 -3.91 -10.63 -11.90
C ILE A 306 -3.05 -10.02 -13.00
N GLY A 307 -3.21 -8.72 -13.23
CA GLY A 307 -2.28 -7.95 -14.03
C GLY A 307 -1.07 -7.61 -13.17
N PHE A 308 0.11 -8.05 -13.58
CA PHE A 308 1.36 -7.84 -12.86
C PHE A 308 2.31 -7.02 -13.73
N LEU A 309 2.76 -5.89 -13.21
CA LEU A 309 3.74 -5.02 -13.87
C LEU A 309 5.01 -5.00 -13.01
N TYR A 310 6.18 -5.23 -13.61
CA TYR A 310 7.43 -5.33 -12.88
C TYR A 310 8.64 -4.87 -13.70
N GLU A 311 9.69 -4.50 -12.96
CA GLU A 311 11.01 -4.16 -13.49
C GLU A 311 11.87 -5.41 -13.63
N VAL A 312 12.48 -5.61 -14.79
CA VAL A 312 13.36 -6.76 -15.10
C VAL A 312 14.54 -6.34 -15.99
N ARG A 313 15.58 -7.17 -16.10
CA ARG A 313 16.74 -6.94 -16.97
C ARG A 313 17.46 -5.62 -16.71
N GLY A 314 17.86 -5.41 -15.46
CA GLY A 314 18.53 -4.18 -15.03
C GLY A 314 19.81 -3.86 -15.80
N GLN A 315 19.93 -2.65 -16.34
CA GLN A 315 21.07 -2.12 -17.08
C GLN A 315 21.16 -0.59 -16.91
N ASN A 316 22.38 -0.04 -16.75
CA ASN A 316 22.63 1.41 -16.65
C ASN A 316 21.69 2.14 -15.66
N ASP A 317 21.54 1.59 -14.46
CA ASP A 317 20.64 2.08 -13.40
C ASP A 317 19.13 2.10 -13.76
N GLY A 318 18.74 1.51 -14.89
CA GLY A 318 17.36 1.32 -15.32
C GLY A 318 16.95 -0.15 -15.43
N TYR A 319 15.67 -0.37 -15.70
CA TYR A 319 15.07 -1.69 -15.92
C TYR A 319 14.07 -1.63 -17.09
N ASP A 320 13.88 -2.76 -17.77
CA ASP A 320 12.74 -2.95 -18.65
C ASP A 320 11.46 -3.06 -17.82
N ILE A 321 10.35 -2.58 -18.38
CA ILE A 321 9.02 -2.70 -17.77
C ILE A 321 8.23 -3.79 -18.50
N GLU A 322 7.89 -4.85 -17.77
CA GLU A 322 7.11 -5.96 -18.30
C GLU A 322 5.74 -6.07 -17.64
N PHE A 323 4.75 -6.43 -18.46
CA PHE A 323 3.42 -6.79 -18.02
C PHE A 323 3.16 -8.27 -18.29
N VAL A 324 2.64 -8.98 -17.29
CA VAL A 324 2.11 -10.34 -17.45
C VAL A 324 0.72 -10.46 -16.83
N SER A 325 -0.13 -11.24 -17.48
CA SER A 325 -1.45 -11.61 -16.97
C SER A 325 -1.38 -13.01 -16.36
N LEU A 326 -1.51 -13.12 -15.04
CA LEU A 326 -1.35 -14.37 -14.28
C LEU A 326 -2.67 -14.83 -13.69
N SER A 327 -2.91 -16.14 -13.60
CA SER A 327 -4.01 -16.64 -12.79
C SER A 327 -3.56 -16.81 -11.34
N LEU A 328 -4.51 -16.75 -10.39
CA LEU A 328 -4.20 -17.10 -9.00
C LEU A 328 -3.81 -18.58 -8.87
N ASN A 329 -4.30 -19.44 -9.76
CA ASN A 329 -3.94 -20.84 -9.81
C ASN A 329 -2.43 -20.99 -10.07
N ASP A 330 -1.90 -20.30 -11.08
CA ASP A 330 -0.46 -20.31 -11.40
C ASP A 330 0.37 -19.75 -10.25
N ILE A 331 -0.04 -18.60 -9.69
CA ILE A 331 0.68 -17.94 -8.58
C ILE A 331 0.79 -18.84 -7.35
N THR A 332 -0.25 -19.64 -7.09
CA THR A 332 -0.39 -20.45 -5.88
C THR A 332 -0.18 -21.94 -6.11
N ASN A 333 0.43 -22.32 -7.25
CA ASN A 333 0.70 -23.71 -7.61
C ASN A 333 -0.53 -24.63 -7.51
N GLY A 334 -1.67 -24.16 -8.03
CA GLY A 334 -2.92 -24.91 -8.05
C GLY A 334 -3.76 -24.85 -6.78
N GLU A 335 -3.35 -24.13 -5.72
CA GLU A 335 -4.10 -24.12 -4.45
C GLU A 335 -5.41 -23.32 -4.52
N TYR A 336 -5.44 -22.19 -5.25
CA TYR A 336 -6.58 -21.28 -5.25
C TYR A 336 -6.98 -20.79 -6.65
N THR A 337 -8.26 -20.41 -6.79
CA THR A 337 -8.82 -19.77 -7.98
C THR A 337 -9.54 -18.49 -7.58
N ILE A 338 -9.38 -17.39 -8.32
CA ILE A 338 -10.11 -16.13 -8.06
C ILE A 338 -11.60 -16.36 -8.24
N LEU A 339 -12.39 -15.77 -7.34
CA LEU A 339 -13.84 -15.64 -7.50
C LEU A 339 -14.19 -14.19 -7.82
N PRO A 340 -15.32 -13.92 -8.49
CA PRO A 340 -15.83 -12.56 -8.62
C PRO A 340 -16.18 -11.92 -7.26
N HIS A 341 -16.62 -12.76 -6.30
CA HIS A 341 -17.08 -12.33 -4.98
C HIS A 341 -16.94 -13.45 -3.95
N VAL A 342 -16.70 -13.06 -2.69
CA VAL A 342 -16.82 -13.92 -1.50
C VAL A 342 -17.55 -13.12 -0.42
N ALA A 343 -18.51 -13.76 0.24
CA ALA A 343 -19.27 -13.14 1.32
C ALA A 343 -18.38 -12.83 2.53
N ARG A 344 -18.50 -11.61 3.05
CA ARG A 344 -17.68 -11.14 4.19
C ARG A 344 -18.42 -11.08 5.53
N THR A 345 -19.68 -11.53 5.58
CA THR A 345 -20.56 -11.38 6.74
C THR A 345 -19.96 -11.98 8.01
N GLN A 346 -19.32 -13.14 7.92
CA GLN A 346 -18.71 -13.77 9.09
C GLN A 346 -17.47 -13.01 9.59
N PHE A 347 -16.62 -12.51 8.69
CA PHE A 347 -15.49 -11.67 9.04
C PHE A 347 -15.94 -10.41 9.79
N LEU A 348 -17.02 -9.77 9.34
CA LEU A 348 -17.59 -8.59 10.00
C LEU A 348 -18.16 -8.90 11.40
N LYS A 349 -18.88 -10.03 11.54
CA LYS A 349 -19.40 -10.48 12.84
C LYS A 349 -18.27 -10.77 13.83
N ASP A 350 -17.26 -11.53 13.40
CA ASP A 350 -16.11 -11.89 14.24
C ASP A 350 -15.30 -10.65 14.65
N ALA A 351 -15.09 -9.71 13.72
CA ALA A 351 -14.42 -8.44 13.99
C ALA A 351 -15.20 -7.60 15.02
N ALA A 352 -16.52 -7.50 14.87
CA ALA A 352 -17.38 -6.77 15.81
C ALA A 352 -17.35 -7.40 17.22
N LEU A 353 -17.40 -8.73 17.32
CA LEU A 353 -17.29 -9.46 18.58
C LEU A 353 -15.93 -9.21 19.25
N ALA A 354 -14.84 -9.30 18.49
CA ALA A 354 -13.48 -9.04 19.00
C ALA A 354 -13.31 -7.60 19.52
N ARG A 355 -13.97 -6.62 18.89
CA ARG A 355 -13.95 -5.21 19.33
C ARG A 355 -14.75 -5.01 20.63
N LYS A 356 -15.92 -5.62 20.78
CA LYS A 356 -16.72 -5.58 22.02
C LYS A 356 -15.99 -6.21 23.21
N GLY A 357 -15.23 -7.27 22.99
CA GLY A 357 -14.43 -7.93 24.04
C GLY A 357 -13.27 -7.08 24.57
N LYS A 358 -12.83 -6.05 23.84
CA LYS A 358 -11.79 -5.10 24.29
C LYS A 358 -12.36 -3.95 25.14
N THR A 359 -13.66 -3.69 25.07
CA THR A 359 -14.33 -2.57 25.77
C THR A 359 -14.98 -2.95 27.10
N GLN A 360 -15.02 -4.24 27.49
CA GLN A 360 -15.43 -4.61 28.84
C GLN A 360 -14.23 -4.54 29.79
N PRO A 361 -14.28 -3.74 30.87
CA PRO A 361 -13.30 -3.85 31.93
C PRO A 361 -13.38 -5.26 32.51
N ARG A 362 -12.22 -5.91 32.70
CA ARG A 362 -12.13 -7.09 33.56
C ARG A 362 -12.47 -6.63 34.98
N ASN A 363 -13.73 -6.68 35.37
CA ASN A 363 -14.13 -6.57 36.77
C ASN A 363 -13.58 -7.80 37.52
N LYS A 364 -12.35 -7.65 38.03
CA LYS A 364 -11.85 -8.47 39.13
C LYS A 364 -12.13 -7.72 40.43
N SER A 365 -13.19 -8.11 41.11
CA SER A 365 -13.19 -8.13 42.57
C SER A 365 -14.19 -9.18 43.06
N ASN A 366 -13.69 -10.41 43.18
CA ASN A 366 -14.23 -11.35 44.16
C ASN A 366 -13.96 -10.74 45.54
N ILE A 367 -14.92 -9.98 46.07
CA ILE A 367 -15.00 -9.73 47.50
C ILE A 367 -15.52 -11.03 48.12
N ARG A 368 -14.58 -11.87 48.57
CA ARG A 368 -14.90 -12.96 49.49
C ARG A 368 -15.37 -12.34 50.80
N LYS A 369 -16.61 -12.63 51.17
CA LYS A 369 -17.09 -12.53 52.55
C LYS A 369 -16.18 -13.36 53.45
N LYS A 370 -15.65 -12.73 54.50
CA LYS A 370 -15.64 -13.25 55.87
C LYS A 370 -15.47 -12.09 56.83
#